data_AF-A0A967SHF4-F1
#
_entry.id   AF-A0A967SHF4-F1
#
_cell.length_a   1.000
_cell.length_b   1.000
_cell.length_c   1.000
_cell.angle_alpha   90.00
_cell.angle_beta   90.00
_cell.angle_gamma   90.00
#
_symmetry.space_group_name_H-M   'P 1'
#
loop_
_entity.id
_entity.type
_entity.pdbx_description
1 polymer ?
#
loop_
_entity_poly.entity_id
_entity_poly.type
_entity_poly.pdbx_seq_one_letter_code
_entity_poly.pdbx_strand_id
1 'polypeptide(L)' 'MARVVYAQAETNPDARGGGPWLREQGVEVEPGVLQRRARDLNAVHETMFERSRPFLALKYALSLDGRL' A
#
# COMPACT_ATOMS: atom_id res chain seq x y z
N MET A 1 -0.33 -27.21 8.63
CA MET A 1 -1.22 -26.16 8.11
C MET A 1 -0.38 -24.95 7.76
N ALA A 2 -0.55 -24.38 6.57
CA ALA A 2 0.14 -23.14 6.18
C ALA A 2 -0.72 -21.94 6.59
N ARG A 3 -0.09 -20.91 7.16
CA ARG A 3 -0.73 -19.65 7.58
C ARG A 3 -0.05 -18.48 6.88
N VAL A 4 -0.86 -17.58 6.32
CA VAL A 4 -0.40 -16.35 5.68
C VAL A 4 -0.92 -15.16 6.49
N VAL A 5 0.00 -14.28 6.85
CA VAL A 5 -0.30 -13.01 7.51
C VAL A 5 0.15 -11.91 6.57
N TYR A 6 -0.73 -10.95 6.27
CA TYR A 6 -0.36 -9.83 5.41
C TYR A 6 -0.94 -8.51 5.94
N ALA A 7 -0.21 -7.42 5.66
CA ALA A 7 -0.52 -6.13 6.24
C ALA A 7 -1.62 -5.37 5.50
N GLN A 8 -1.65 -5.46 4.18
CA GLN A 8 -2.55 -4.67 3.33
C GLN A 8 -3.02 -5.50 2.14
N ALA A 9 -4.29 -5.38 1.78
CA ALA A 9 -4.80 -5.94 0.54
C ALA A 9 -4.36 -5.09 -0.67
N GLU A 10 -4.13 -5.73 -1.81
CA GLU A 10 -3.76 -5.05 -3.05
C GLU A 10 -4.90 -4.14 -3.55
N THR A 11 -4.54 -2.92 -3.97
CA THR A 11 -5.49 -1.91 -4.48
C THR A 11 -5.47 -1.81 -6.00
N ASN A 12 -4.42 -2.31 -6.66
CA ASN A 12 -4.40 -2.50 -8.11
C ASN A 12 -5.54 -3.46 -8.53
N PRO A 13 -6.50 -3.01 -9.37
CA PRO A 13 -7.63 -3.83 -9.80
C PRO A 13 -7.23 -5.12 -10.52
N ASP A 14 -6.06 -5.15 -11.15
CA ASP A 14 -5.58 -6.31 -11.93
C ASP A 14 -4.90 -7.37 -11.04
N ALA A 15 -4.52 -7.03 -9.80
CA ALA A 15 -3.77 -7.91 -8.91
C ALA A 15 -4.47 -8.20 -7.56
N ARG A 16 -5.65 -7.62 -7.32
CA ARG A 16 -6.44 -7.86 -6.10
C ARG A 16 -6.97 -9.30 -6.02
N GLY A 17 -7.23 -9.77 -4.80
CA GLY A 17 -7.94 -11.03 -4.55
C GLY A 17 -7.07 -12.20 -4.06
N GLY A 18 -5.76 -12.01 -3.89
CA GLY A 18 -4.88 -13.08 -3.40
C GLY A 18 -5.27 -13.64 -2.01
N GLY A 19 -5.69 -12.79 -1.07
CA GLY A 19 -6.17 -13.21 0.24
C GLY A 19 -7.40 -14.13 0.19
N PRO A 20 -8.50 -13.71 -0.47
CA PRO A 20 -9.64 -14.58 -0.76
C PRO A 20 -9.25 -15.89 -1.45
N TRP A 21 -8.44 -15.83 -2.51
CA TRP A 21 -8.00 -17.02 -3.24
C TRP A 21 -7.26 -18.02 -2.33
N LEU A 22 -6.34 -17.54 -1.49
CA LEU A 22 -5.64 -18.40 -0.51
C LEU A 22 -6.59 -19.06 0.49
N ARG A 23 -7.61 -18.34 0.98
CA ARG A 23 -8.63 -18.92 1.87
C ARG A 23 -9.41 -20.03 1.19
N GLU A 24 -9.78 -19.84 -0.08
CA GLU A 24 -10.50 -20.87 -0.86
C GLU A 24 -9.66 -22.15 -1.04
N GLN A 25 -8.32 -22.03 -1.07
CA GLN A 25 -7.41 -23.17 -1.10
C GLN A 25 -7.13 -23.81 0.27
N GLY A 26 -7.83 -23.38 1.33
CA GLY A 26 -7.68 -23.93 2.69
C GLY A 26 -6.49 -23.39 3.48
N VAL A 27 -5.89 -22.27 3.07
CA VAL A 27 -4.85 -21.58 3.83
C VAL A 27 -5.50 -20.70 4.90
N GLU A 28 -4.96 -20.71 6.12
CA GLU A 28 -5.37 -19.75 7.15
C GLU A 28 -4.80 -18.36 6.79
N VAL A 29 -5.67 -17.34 6.68
CA VAL A 29 -5.27 -16.01 6.21
C VAL A 29 -5.70 -14.93 7.20
N GLU A 30 -4.71 -14.24 7.78
CA GLU A 30 -4.90 -13.08 8.67
C GLU A 30 -4.52 -11.78 7.95
N PRO A 31 -5.50 -10.92 7.62
CA PRO A 31 -5.26 -9.67 6.91
C PRO A 31 -5.14 -8.49 7.88
N GLY A 32 -4.48 -7.40 7.45
CA GLY A 32 -4.55 -6.10 8.14
C GLY A 32 -3.53 -5.90 9.26
N VAL A 33 -2.62 -6.85 9.49
CA VAL A 33 -1.60 -6.72 10.54
C VAL A 33 -0.66 -5.57 10.24
N LEU A 34 -0.64 -4.54 11.09
CA LEU A 34 0.11 -3.29 10.87
C LEU A 34 -0.31 -2.52 9.60
N GLN A 35 -1.56 -2.64 9.15
CA GLN A 35 -2.05 -2.03 7.91
C GLN A 35 -1.69 -0.55 7.74
N ARG A 36 -1.77 0.26 8.80
CA ARG A 36 -1.40 1.68 8.72
C ARG A 36 0.06 1.87 8.30
N ARG A 37 0.99 1.11 8.90
CA ARG A 37 2.41 1.19 8.55
C ARG A 37 2.68 0.73 7.12
N ALA A 38 1.96 -0.29 6.65
CA ALA A 38 2.05 -0.74 5.27
C ALA A 38 1.51 0.31 4.28
N ARG A 39 0.41 1.00 4.62
CA ARG A 39 -0.10 2.14 3.84
C ARG A 39 0.92 3.28 3.75
N ASP A 40 1.58 3.61 4.86
CA ASP A 40 2.63 4.62 4.87
C ASP A 40 3.82 4.21 3.98
N LEU A 41 4.25 2.94 4.05
CA LEU A 41 5.30 2.39 3.19
C LEU A 41 4.93 2.44 1.69
N ASN A 42 3.66 2.16 1.36
CA ASN A 42 3.17 2.06 -0.01
C ASN A 42 2.50 3.33 -0.53
N ALA A 43 2.63 4.48 0.14
CA ALA A 43 1.89 5.71 -0.17
C ALA A 43 2.00 6.15 -1.64
N VAL A 44 3.15 5.91 -2.28
CA VAL A 44 3.39 6.19 -3.71
C VAL A 44 2.52 5.29 -4.61
N HIS A 45 2.55 3.98 -4.38
CA HIS A 45 1.76 2.98 -5.12
C HIS A 45 0.27 3.22 -4.95
N GLU A 46 -0.17 3.40 -3.70
CA GLU A 46 -1.57 3.64 -3.37
C GLU A 46 -2.11 4.91 -4.03
N THR A 47 -1.30 5.97 -4.12
CA THR A 47 -1.71 7.19 -4.80
C THR A 47 -2.00 6.93 -6.28
N MET A 48 -1.21 6.08 -6.94
CA MET A 48 -1.44 5.69 -8.34
C MET A 48 -2.77 4.97 -8.52
N PHE A 49 -3.08 3.99 -7.67
CA PHE A 49 -4.22 3.09 -7.86
C PHE A 49 -5.51 3.55 -7.16
N GLU A 50 -5.45 4.08 -5.93
CA GLU A 50 -6.63 4.58 -5.22
C GLU A 50 -7.10 5.94 -5.73
N ARG A 51 -6.17 6.80 -6.18
CA ARG A 51 -6.47 8.18 -6.59
C ARG A 51 -6.36 8.42 -8.10
N SER A 52 -5.98 7.40 -8.86
CA SER A 52 -5.80 7.45 -10.32
C SER A 52 -4.91 8.62 -10.77
N ARG A 53 -3.83 8.91 -10.03
CA ARG A 53 -2.92 10.03 -10.32
C ARG A 53 -1.50 9.75 -9.81
N PRO A 54 -0.47 10.41 -10.38
CA PRO A 54 0.89 10.31 -9.86
C PRO A 54 1.01 10.82 -8.42
N PHE A 55 1.85 10.15 -7.64
CA PHE A 55 2.38 10.70 -6.39
C PHE A 55 3.40 11.79 -6.74
N LEU A 56 3.23 12.98 -6.14
CA LEU A 56 4.11 14.12 -6.37
C LEU A 56 4.88 14.44 -5.09
N ALA A 57 6.21 14.30 -5.15
CA ALA A 57 7.11 14.80 -4.13
C ALA A 57 7.79 16.06 -4.66
N LEU A 58 7.60 17.18 -3.97
CA LEU A 58 8.16 18.46 -4.34
C LEU A 58 9.29 18.83 -3.39
N LYS A 59 10.49 18.99 -3.93
CA LYS A 59 11.69 19.38 -3.16
C LYS A 59 12.16 20.74 -3.63
N TYR A 60 12.34 21.65 -2.67
CA TYR A 60 12.98 22.95 -2.89
C TYR A 60 14.12 23.15 -1.89
N ALA A 61 15.03 24.06 -2.21
CA ALA A 61 16.02 24.59 -1.29
C ALA A 61 15.80 26.10 -1.21
N LEU A 62 15.78 26.65 0.00
CA LEU A 62 15.42 28.03 0.27
C LEU A 62 16.40 28.59 1.30
N SER A 63 16.66 29.90 1.28
CA SER A 63 17.32 30.59 2.39
C SER A 63 16.44 30.57 3.65
N LEU A 64 17.01 30.92 4.82
CA LEU A 64 16.24 31.01 6.08
C LEU A 64 15.08 32.02 5.99
N ASP A 65 15.24 33.08 5.21
CA ASP A 65 14.19 34.07 4.91
C ASP A 65 13.28 33.68 3.73
N GLY A 66 13.37 32.44 3.24
CA GLY A 66 12.42 31.86 2.29
C GLY A 66 12.62 32.27 0.83
N ARG A 67 13.82 32.71 0.43
CA ARG A 67 14.15 33.05 -0.96
C ARG A 67 14.61 31.81 -1.73
N LEU A 68 14.18 31.70 -2.98
CA LEU A 68 14.61 30.72 -3.97
C LEU A 68 15.95 31.11 -4.61
#